data_AF-A0A2N2SWP4-F1
#
_entry.id   AF-A0A2N2SWP4-F1
#
_cell.length_a   1.000
_cell.length_b   1.000
_cell.length_c   1.000
_cell.angle_alpha   90.00
_cell.angle_beta   90.00
_cell.angle_gamma   90.00
#
_symmetry.space_group_name_H-M   'P 1'
#
loop_
_entity.id
_entity.type
_entity.pdbx_description
1 polymer ?
#
loop_
_entity_poly.entity_id
_entity_poly.type
_entity_poly.pdbx_seq_one_letter_code
_entity_poly.pdbx_strand_id
1 'polypeptide(L)'
;MRLLDASQRASTRSQRITWLNKAADAFSASHASRAACRDRCDHCCHIPVKLSQAEAAFLGKAIGRAPTPASELSQTPWDQAPMSPCTFLEAGHCTVYVNRPAVCRTHMNMDRDDLLCRLVPGLDIPVPYADT
;
A
#
# COMPACT_ATOMS: atom_id res chain seq x y z
N MET A 1 8.58 18.30 0.84
CA MET A 1 8.46 18.82 -0.55
C MET A 1 9.49 18.25 -1.52
N ARG A 2 10.81 18.32 -1.26
CA ARG A 2 11.87 17.94 -2.23
C ARG A 2 11.72 16.57 -2.92
N LEU A 3 11.18 15.54 -2.25
CA LEU A 3 11.03 14.19 -2.83
C LEU A 3 9.87 14.10 -3.83
N LEU A 4 8.77 14.81 -3.58
CA LEU A 4 7.63 14.86 -4.52
C LEU A 4 8.01 15.66 -5.77
N ASP A 5 8.75 16.76 -5.62
CA ASP A 5 9.29 17.53 -6.74
C ASP A 5 10.23 16.68 -7.61
N ALA A 6 11.08 15.86 -6.98
CA ALA A 6 11.95 14.91 -7.67
C ALA A 6 11.17 13.84 -8.45
N SER A 7 10.03 13.37 -7.89
CA SER A 7 9.13 12.45 -8.58
C SER A 7 8.50 13.10 -9.81
N GLN A 8 8.01 14.34 -9.69
CA GLN A 8 7.40 15.06 -10.81
C GLN A 8 8.37 15.35 -11.95
N ARG A 9 9.64 15.66 -11.61
CA ARG A 9 10.71 16.00 -12.58
C ARG A 9 11.44 14.79 -13.14
N ALA A 10 11.18 13.58 -12.64
CA ALA A 10 11.89 12.39 -13.10
C ALA A 10 11.59 12.06 -14.58
N SER A 11 12.66 11.72 -15.31
CA SER A 11 12.63 11.49 -16.75
C SER A 11 12.05 10.14 -17.14
N THR A 12 12.05 9.15 -16.24
CA THR A 12 11.52 7.81 -16.49
C THR A 12 10.42 7.44 -15.49
N ARG A 13 9.44 6.62 -15.92
CA ARG A 13 8.36 6.11 -15.05
C ARG A 13 8.92 5.42 -13.80
N SER A 14 9.94 4.58 -13.94
CA SER A 14 10.57 3.89 -12.80
C SER A 14 11.19 4.86 -11.80
N GLN A 15 11.83 5.95 -12.26
CA GLN A 15 12.35 6.98 -11.36
C GLN A 15 11.22 7.72 -10.64
N ARG A 16 10.10 8.02 -11.32
CA ARG A 16 8.93 8.64 -10.67
C ARG A 16 8.41 7.77 -9.52
N ILE A 17 8.23 6.48 -9.77
CA ILE A 17 7.80 5.53 -8.72
C ILE A 17 8.84 5.42 -7.61
N THR A 18 10.13 5.40 -7.94
CA THR A 18 11.20 5.36 -6.93
C THR A 18 11.15 6.57 -5.99
N TRP A 19 11.01 7.78 -6.54
CA TRP A 19 10.91 8.99 -5.73
C TRP A 19 9.59 9.10 -4.98
N LEU A 20 8.49 8.61 -5.55
CA LEU A 20 7.20 8.50 -4.87
C LEU A 20 7.29 7.58 -3.67
N ASN A 21 7.86 6.37 -3.84
CA ASN A 21 8.07 5.43 -2.73
C ASN A 21 8.95 6.04 -1.65
N LYS A 22 10.04 6.75 -2.00
CA LYS A 22 10.86 7.47 -1.02
C LYS A 22 10.10 8.55 -0.27
N ALA A 23 9.21 9.29 -0.95
CA ALA A 23 8.36 10.29 -0.30
C ALA A 23 7.37 9.63 0.67
N ALA A 24 6.77 8.52 0.28
CA ALA A 24 5.88 7.73 1.13
C ALA A 24 6.62 7.09 2.32
N ASP A 25 7.86 6.63 2.13
CA ASP A 25 8.72 6.14 3.22
C ASP A 25 9.03 7.26 4.22
N ALA A 26 9.38 8.46 3.73
CA ALA A 26 9.62 9.62 4.58
C ALA A 26 8.36 10.03 5.37
N PHE A 27 7.19 9.97 4.74
CA PHE A 27 5.90 10.18 5.40
C PHE A 27 5.63 9.11 6.48
N SER A 28 5.89 7.85 6.17
CA SER A 28 5.68 6.75 7.11
C SER A 28 6.58 6.88 8.33
N ALA A 29 7.85 7.22 8.11
CA ALA A 29 8.83 7.44 9.16
C ALA A 29 8.43 8.57 10.12
N SER A 30 7.76 9.63 9.66
CA SER A 30 7.32 10.73 10.54
C SER A 30 6.13 10.38 11.45
N HIS A 31 5.43 9.28 11.16
CA HIS A 31 4.28 8.81 11.91
C HIS A 31 4.56 7.52 12.69
N ALA A 32 5.63 6.78 12.37
CA ALA A 32 5.92 5.46 12.90
C ALA A 32 5.87 5.34 14.43
N SER A 33 6.31 6.36 15.18
CA SER A 33 6.28 6.34 16.66
C SER A 33 4.89 6.55 17.27
N ARG A 34 3.90 6.94 16.46
CA ARG A 34 2.52 7.26 16.88
C ARG A 34 1.47 6.38 16.18
N ALA A 35 1.89 5.55 15.24
CA ALA A 35 1.01 4.62 14.55
C ALA A 35 0.83 3.34 15.39
N ALA A 36 -0.35 2.73 15.30
CA ALA A 36 -0.63 1.40 15.83
C ALA A 36 0.10 0.27 15.07
N CYS A 37 0.68 0.59 13.91
CA CYS A 37 1.41 -0.34 13.06
C CYS A 37 2.69 -0.84 13.77
N ARG A 38 2.90 -2.15 13.74
CA ARG A 38 4.10 -2.81 14.27
C ARG A 38 4.79 -3.63 13.20
N ASP A 39 6.03 -4.02 13.46
CA ASP A 39 6.68 -5.04 12.63
C ASP A 39 5.77 -6.26 12.51
N ARG A 40 5.65 -6.81 11.31
CA ARG A 40 4.80 -7.97 11.00
C ARG A 40 3.27 -7.76 11.15
N CYS A 41 2.77 -6.53 11.25
CA CYS A 41 1.33 -6.26 11.12
C CYS A 41 0.87 -6.48 9.66
N ASP A 42 -0.25 -7.19 9.47
CA ASP A 42 -0.79 -7.58 8.16
C ASP A 42 -2.26 -7.20 7.93
N HIS A 43 -2.88 -6.42 8.81
CA HIS A 43 -4.29 -6.03 8.64
C HIS A 43 -4.56 -5.33 7.29
N CYS A 44 -3.68 -4.42 6.87
CA CYS A 44 -3.79 -3.75 5.56
C CYS A 44 -3.49 -4.68 4.37
N CYS A 45 -2.95 -5.88 4.60
CA CYS A 45 -2.78 -6.89 3.55
C CYS A 45 -4.08 -7.65 3.27
N HIS A 46 -5.15 -7.40 4.02
CA HIS A 46 -6.46 -8.04 3.83
C HIS A 46 -7.53 -7.08 3.29
N ILE A 47 -7.16 -5.83 2.96
CA ILE A 47 -8.06 -4.82 2.39
C ILE A 47 -7.72 -4.55 0.92
N PRO A 48 -8.69 -4.20 0.07
CA PRO A 48 -8.42 -3.77 -1.30
C PRO A 48 -7.74 -2.40 -1.29
N VAL A 49 -6.66 -2.27 -2.07
CA VAL A 49 -5.95 -1.01 -2.29
C VAL A 49 -5.84 -0.71 -3.79
N LYS A 50 -5.82 0.58 -4.15
CA LYS A 50 -5.66 1.03 -5.53
C LYS A 50 -4.20 1.32 -5.82
N LEU A 51 -3.69 0.78 -6.93
CA LEU A 51 -2.35 1.04 -7.42
C LEU A 51 -2.42 1.42 -8.90
N SER A 52 -1.54 2.32 -9.32
CA SER A 52 -1.41 2.65 -10.74
C SER A 52 -0.81 1.49 -11.53
N GLN A 53 -1.07 1.41 -12.84
CA GLN A 53 -0.41 0.42 -13.71
C GLN A 53 1.13 0.57 -13.69
N ALA A 54 1.63 1.79 -13.46
CA ALA A 54 3.06 2.06 -13.34
C ALA A 54 3.66 1.47 -12.06
N GLU A 55 2.98 1.58 -10.91
CA GLU A 55 3.38 0.90 -9.67
C GLU A 55 3.29 -0.61 -9.81
N ALA A 56 2.21 -1.13 -10.41
CA ALA A 56 2.05 -2.57 -10.66
C ALA A 56 3.19 -3.13 -11.53
N ALA A 57 3.57 -2.43 -12.60
CA ALA A 57 4.69 -2.81 -13.45
C ALA A 57 6.04 -2.69 -12.73
N PHE A 58 6.22 -1.67 -11.89
CA PHE A 58 7.41 -1.51 -11.08
C PHE A 58 7.58 -2.66 -10.09
N LEU A 59 6.51 -3.03 -9.39
CA LEU A 59 6.47 -4.18 -8.49
C LEU A 59 6.71 -5.49 -9.26
N GLY A 60 6.06 -5.66 -10.40
CA GLY A 60 6.21 -6.83 -11.25
C GLY A 60 7.65 -7.06 -11.72
N LYS A 61 8.36 -5.98 -12.07
CA LYS A 61 9.81 -6.05 -12.37
C LYS A 61 10.63 -6.49 -11.16
N ALA A 62 10.29 -6.01 -9.95
CA ALA A 62 11.03 -6.35 -8.74
C ALA A 62 10.91 -7.84 -8.37
N ILE A 63 9.77 -8.47 -8.69
CA ILE A 63 9.51 -9.89 -8.38
C ILE A 63 9.66 -10.83 -9.59
N GLY A 64 10.01 -10.30 -10.76
CA GLY A 64 10.14 -11.10 -11.99
C GLY A 64 8.81 -11.62 -12.57
N ARG A 65 7.68 -10.96 -12.29
CA ARG A 65 6.34 -11.36 -12.77
C ARG A 65 5.57 -10.16 -13.30
N ALA A 66 5.08 -10.25 -14.54
CA ALA A 66 4.25 -9.19 -15.10
C ALA A 66 2.89 -9.09 -14.37
N PRO A 67 2.38 -7.87 -14.10
CA PRO A 67 1.04 -7.71 -13.56
C PRO A 67 -0.01 -8.04 -14.63
N THR A 68 -1.20 -8.48 -14.20
CA THR A 68 -2.37 -8.58 -15.08
C THR A 68 -2.68 -7.20 -15.69
N PRO A 69 -2.89 -7.11 -17.02
CA PRO A 69 -3.27 -5.85 -17.65
C PRO A 69 -4.57 -5.30 -17.06
N ALA A 70 -4.66 -3.96 -16.94
CA ALA A 70 -5.84 -3.31 -16.36
C ALA A 70 -7.14 -3.65 -17.11
N SER A 71 -7.06 -3.92 -18.42
CA SER A 71 -8.18 -4.37 -19.27
C SER A 71 -8.74 -5.75 -18.92
N GLU A 72 -7.97 -6.57 -18.20
CA GLU A 72 -8.33 -7.94 -17.80
C GLU A 72 -8.72 -8.02 -16.32
N LEU A 73 -8.66 -6.90 -15.59
CA LEU A 73 -9.07 -6.85 -14.18
C LEU A 73 -10.59 -6.86 -14.05
N SER A 74 -11.08 -7.33 -12.90
CA SER A 74 -12.50 -7.27 -12.57
C SER A 74 -13.02 -5.84 -12.67
N GLN A 75 -14.22 -5.70 -13.25
CA GLN A 75 -14.98 -4.45 -13.31
C GLN A 75 -15.73 -4.17 -11.99
N THR A 76 -15.61 -5.06 -10.98
CA THR A 76 -16.21 -4.85 -9.66
C THR A 76 -15.75 -3.51 -9.10
N PRO A 77 -16.69 -2.64 -8.66
CA PRO A 77 -16.33 -1.42 -7.95
C PRO A 77 -15.40 -1.72 -6.78
N TRP A 78 -14.37 -0.90 -6.60
CA TRP A 78 -13.31 -1.13 -5.63
C TRP A 78 -13.82 -1.26 -4.18
N ASP A 79 -14.89 -0.55 -3.85
CA ASP A 79 -15.59 -0.52 -2.57
C ASP A 79 -16.46 -1.77 -2.33
N GLN A 80 -16.68 -2.55 -3.39
CA GLN A 80 -17.37 -3.84 -3.37
C GLN A 80 -16.39 -5.00 -3.58
N ALA A 81 -15.09 -4.72 -3.70
CA ALA A 81 -14.08 -5.75 -3.86
C ALA A 81 -14.03 -6.63 -2.60
N PRO A 82 -14.01 -7.96 -2.75
CA PRO A 82 -13.99 -8.85 -1.60
C PRO A 82 -12.71 -8.66 -0.81
N MET A 83 -12.87 -8.57 0.51
CA MET A 83 -11.77 -8.61 1.48
C MET A 83 -11.09 -9.97 1.37
N SER A 84 -9.89 -9.98 0.79
CA SER A 84 -9.13 -11.20 0.57
C SER A 84 -7.64 -10.93 0.85
N PRO A 85 -6.89 -11.94 1.31
CA PRO A 85 -5.45 -11.79 1.49
C PRO A 85 -4.77 -11.33 0.21
N CYS A 86 -3.93 -10.32 0.33
CA CYS A 86 -3.03 -9.87 -0.72
C CYS A 86 -2.18 -11.06 -1.21
N THR A 87 -1.99 -11.18 -2.52
CA THR A 87 -1.18 -12.27 -3.11
C THR A 87 0.28 -12.29 -2.62
N PHE A 88 0.76 -11.21 -2.02
CA PHE A 88 2.11 -11.14 -1.43
C PHE A 88 2.14 -11.41 0.08
N LEU A 89 1.00 -11.75 0.70
CA LEU A 89 0.93 -12.08 2.11
C LEU A 89 1.27 -13.56 2.31
N GLU A 90 2.37 -13.83 3.01
CA GLU A 90 2.78 -15.19 3.40
C GLU A 90 3.09 -15.22 4.90
N ALA A 91 2.45 -16.14 5.62
CA ALA A 91 2.63 -16.33 7.06
C ALA A 91 2.55 -15.03 7.89
N GLY A 92 1.62 -14.13 7.53
CA GLY A 92 1.44 -12.84 8.21
C GLY A 92 2.45 -11.76 7.81
N HIS A 93 3.23 -11.97 6.74
CA HIS A 93 4.27 -11.04 6.29
C HIS A 93 4.14 -10.72 4.80
N CYS A 94 4.34 -9.45 4.45
CA CYS A 94 4.42 -9.04 3.05
C CYS A 94 5.78 -9.46 2.46
N THR A 95 5.78 -10.40 1.52
CA THR A 95 7.00 -10.88 0.85
C THR A 95 7.69 -9.82 0.00
N VAL A 96 6.97 -8.75 -0.35
CA VAL A 96 7.47 -7.60 -1.12
C VAL A 96 7.54 -6.33 -0.28
N TYR A 97 7.72 -6.43 1.04
CA TYR A 97 7.62 -5.30 1.98
C TYR A 97 8.40 -4.04 1.55
N VAL A 98 9.63 -4.22 1.07
CA VAL A 98 10.50 -3.12 0.58
C VAL A 98 10.04 -2.55 -0.77
N ASN A 99 9.31 -3.34 -1.56
CA ASN A 99 8.79 -2.98 -2.88
C ASN A 99 7.31 -2.60 -2.86
N ARG A 100 6.68 -2.45 -1.69
CA ARG A 100 5.25 -2.11 -1.56
C ARG A 100 4.86 -0.92 -2.49
N PRO A 101 3.58 -0.73 -2.80
CA PRO A 101 3.12 0.52 -3.42
C PRO A 101 3.18 1.71 -2.46
N ALA A 102 2.92 2.93 -2.96
CA ALA A 102 2.89 4.13 -2.14
C ALA A 102 1.75 4.09 -1.11
N VAL A 103 0.54 3.68 -1.52
CA VAL A 103 -0.63 3.53 -0.63
C VAL A 103 -0.33 2.60 0.55
N CYS A 104 0.30 1.45 0.30
CA CYS A 104 0.65 0.50 1.37
C CYS A 104 1.71 1.01 2.35
N ARG A 105 2.45 2.09 2.02
CA ARG A 105 3.36 2.76 2.95
C ARG A 105 2.61 3.77 3.81
N THR A 106 1.79 4.61 3.16
CA THR A 106 1.12 5.73 3.82
C THR A 106 -0.07 5.31 4.67
N HIS A 107 -0.68 4.17 4.37
CA HIS A 107 -1.89 3.67 5.03
C HIS A 107 -1.62 3.10 6.42
N MET A 108 -1.33 4.00 7.37
CA MET A 108 -1.01 3.68 8.76
C MET A 108 -2.18 4.05 9.66
N ASN A 109 -2.57 3.12 10.54
CA ASN A 109 -3.55 3.40 11.59
C ASN A 109 -2.91 4.30 12.68
N MET A 110 -3.52 5.45 12.94
CA MET A 110 -3.07 6.45 13.91
C MET A 110 -3.81 6.37 15.26
N ASP A 111 -4.57 5.31 15.50
CA ASP A 111 -5.09 4.98 16.83
C ASP A 111 -3.98 4.42 17.74
N ARG A 112 -4.31 4.20 19.02
CA ARG A 112 -3.42 3.71 20.07
C ARG A 112 -3.02 2.26 19.87
N ASP A 113 -3.87 1.46 19.23
CA ASP A 113 -3.66 0.03 19.00
C ASP A 113 -4.31 -0.44 17.68
N ASP A 114 -4.14 -1.73 17.38
CA ASP A 114 -4.59 -2.33 16.14
C ASP A 114 -6.07 -2.74 16.12
N LEU A 115 -6.84 -2.46 17.18
CA LEU A 115 -8.20 -2.96 17.35
C LEU A 115 -9.10 -2.58 16.17
N LEU A 116 -9.01 -1.32 15.72
CA LEU A 116 -9.82 -0.82 14.62
C LEU A 116 -9.45 -1.45 13.26
N CYS A 117 -8.22 -1.97 13.12
CA CYS A 117 -7.81 -2.65 11.90
C CYS A 117 -8.27 -4.12 11.83
N ARG A 118 -8.78 -4.69 12.93
CA ARG A 118 -9.21 -6.09 12.95
C ARG A 118 -10.46 -6.25 12.09
N LEU A 119 -10.36 -7.07 11.06
CA LEU A 119 -11.46 -7.29 10.14
C LEU A 119 -12.62 -8.02 10.82
N VAL A 120 -13.78 -7.37 10.85
CA VAL A 120 -15.03 -7.94 11.30
C VAL A 120 -15.96 -8.05 10.09
N PRO A 121 -16.39 -9.27 9.69
CA PRO A 121 -17.27 -9.44 8.55
C PRO A 121 -18.54 -8.58 8.64
N GLY A 122 -18.82 -7.82 7.59
CA GLY A 122 -20.04 -7.00 7.49
C GLY A 122 -20.01 -5.67 8.26
N LEU A 123 -18.87 -5.31 8.86
CA LEU A 123 -18.72 -4.03 9.56
C LEU A 123 -17.70 -3.14 8.86
N ASP A 124 -18.11 -1.92 8.55
CA ASP A 124 -17.19 -0.86 8.14
C ASP A 124 -16.67 -0.14 9.40
N ILE A 125 -15.36 -0.21 9.62
CA ILE A 125 -14.71 0.34 10.81
C ILE A 125 -13.94 1.60 10.39
N PRO A 126 -14.27 2.79 10.94
CA PRO A 126 -13.62 4.04 10.58
C PRO A 126 -12.24 4.13 11.24
N VAL A 127 -11.25 3.47 10.67
CA VAL A 127 -9.86 3.55 11.13
C VAL A 127 -9.30 4.95 10.82
N PRO A 128 -8.66 5.64 11.79
CA PRO A 128 -8.03 6.93 11.55
C PRO A 128 -6.71 6.72 10.81
N TYR A 129 -6.77 6.55 9.49
CA TYR A 129 -5.58 6.39 8.68
C TYR A 129 -4.82 7.72 8.51
N ALA A 130 -3.50 7.66 8.41
CA ALA A 130 -2.68 8.85 8.19
C ALA A 130 -2.91 9.49 6.80
N ASP A 131 -3.47 8.75 5.85
CA ASP A 131 -3.63 9.14 4.45
C ASP A 131 -5.09 9.37 4.00
N THR A 132 -5.99 9.59 4.96
CA THR A 132 -7.37 10.05 4.73
C THR A 132 -7.48 11.56 4.62
#